data_AF-A0A833NYT0-F1
#
_entry.id   AF-A0A833NYT0-F1
#
_cell.length_a   1.000
_cell.length_b   1.000
_cell.length_c   1.000
_cell.angle_alpha   90.00
_cell.angle_beta   90.00
_cell.angle_gamma   90.00
#
_symmetry.space_group_name_H-M   'P 1'
#
loop_
_entity.id
_entity.type
_entity.pdbx_description
1 polymer ?
#
loop_
_entity_poly.entity_id
_entity_poly.type
_entity_poly.pdbx_seq_one_letter_code
_entity_poly.pdbx_strand_id
1 'polypeptide(L)' 'MAEESKITKGQTIADILRIKPKAAAVLMSRGMHCLGCVIAQGETLEQAAEVHGIPIDELLEAINKG' A
#
# COMPACT_ATOMS: atom_id res chain seq x y z
N MET A 1 -23.06 3.08 8.29
CA MET A 1 -21.98 2.11 8.54
C MET A 1 -20.81 2.54 7.69
N ALA A 2 -19.75 3.07 8.29
CA ALA A 2 -18.47 3.26 7.62
C ALA A 2 -17.55 2.21 8.24
N GLU A 3 -17.51 1.04 7.62
CA GLU A 3 -16.57 0.00 8.02
C GLU A 3 -15.16 0.54 7.76
N GLU A 4 -14.41 0.71 8.86
CA GLU A 4 -13.00 1.05 8.84
C GLU A 4 -12.25 -0.18 8.33
N SER A 5 -12.18 -0.31 7.00
CA SER A 5 -11.41 -1.36 6.32
C SER A 5 -9.93 -1.12 6.58
N LYS A 6 -9.46 -1.53 7.77
CA LYS A 6 -8.05 -1.52 8.13
C LYS A 6 -7.29 -2.31 7.07
N ILE A 7 -6.47 -1.60 6.32
CA ILE A 7 -5.59 -2.24 5.36
C ILE A 7 -4.56 -3.07 6.14
N THR A 8 -4.32 -4.28 5.67
CA THR A 8 -3.40 -5.24 6.29
C THR A 8 -2.28 -5.58 5.32
N LYS A 9 -1.13 -5.95 5.87
CA LYS A 9 0.11 -6.22 5.11
C LYS A 9 0.04 -7.38 4.12
N GLY A 10 -0.88 -8.32 4.34
CA GLY A 10 -1.12 -9.46 3.45
C GLY A 10 -2.03 -9.13 2.25
N GLN A 11 -2.59 -7.92 2.18
CA GLN A 11 -3.33 -7.50 1.00
C GLN A 11 -2.36 -7.08 -0.11
N THR A 12 -2.76 -7.38 -1.34
CA THR A 12 -2.03 -6.92 -2.52
C THR A 12 -2.24 -5.43 -2.70
N ILE A 13 -1.24 -4.75 -3.25
CA ILE A 13 -1.35 -3.33 -3.52
C ILE A 13 -2.57 -3.05 -4.41
N ALA A 14 -2.88 -3.90 -5.39
CA ALA A 14 -4.10 -3.77 -6.19
C ALA A 14 -5.38 -3.76 -5.35
N ASP A 15 -5.52 -4.67 -4.38
CA ASP A 15 -6.71 -4.75 -3.55
C ASP A 15 -6.82 -3.53 -2.62
N ILE A 16 -5.69 -3.11 -2.06
CA ILE A 16 -5.59 -1.88 -1.26
C ILE A 16 -6.01 -0.66 -2.07
N LEU A 17 -5.56 -0.53 -3.32
CA LEU A 17 -5.92 0.58 -4.21
C LEU A 17 -7.39 0.54 -4.61
N ARG A 18 -7.96 -0.67 -4.72
CA ARG A 18 -9.37 -0.88 -5.04
C ARG A 18 -10.29 -0.51 -3.88
N ILE A 19 -9.87 -0.81 -2.64
CA ILE A 19 -10.56 -0.40 -1.40
C ILE A 19 -10.34 1.09 -1.15
N LYS A 20 -9.10 1.55 -1.31
CA LYS A 20 -8.63 2.88 -0.93
C LYS A 20 -7.77 3.48 -2.05
N PRO A 21 -8.38 4.11 -3.06
CA PRO A 21 -7.64 4.69 -4.19
C PRO A 21 -6.67 5.81 -3.77
N LYS A 22 -6.91 6.46 -2.62
CA LYS A 22 -6.00 7.46 -2.03
C LYS A 22 -4.66 6.87 -1.58
N ALA A 23 -4.61 5.56 -1.31
CA ALA A 23 -3.38 4.88 -0.91
C ALA A 23 -2.29 5.01 -1.99
N ALA A 24 -2.65 5.06 -3.28
CA ALA A 24 -1.69 5.29 -4.37
C ALA A 24 -0.90 6.58 -4.18
N ALA A 25 -1.59 7.69 -3.91
CA ALA A 25 -0.96 8.99 -3.74
C ALA A 25 -0.06 9.02 -2.50
N VAL A 26 -0.47 8.34 -1.43
CA VAL A 26 0.31 8.26 -0.19
C VAL A 26 1.57 7.43 -0.38
N LEU A 27 1.45 6.25 -0.99
CA LEU A 27 2.56 5.36 -1.28
C LEU A 27 3.56 6.01 -2.26
N MET A 28 3.07 6.71 -3.29
CA MET A 28 3.91 7.51 -4.20
C MET A 28 4.68 8.60 -3.44
N SER A 29 4.04 9.27 -2.47
CA SER A 29 4.67 10.29 -1.63
C SER A 29 5.71 9.70 -0.67
N ARG A 30 5.58 8.42 -0.30
CA ARG A 30 6.51 7.67 0.57
C ARG A 30 7.72 7.08 -0.17
N GLY A 31 7.90 7.39 -1.45
CA GLY A 31 9.04 6.90 -2.23
C GLY A 31 8.75 5.63 -3.04
N MET A 32 7.52 5.10 -3.00
CA MET A 32 7.08 4.06 -3.93
C MET A 32 6.67 4.65 -5.30
N HIS A 33 7.56 5.42 -5.93
CA HIS A 33 7.28 5.99 -7.26
C HIS A 33 7.08 4.88 -8.32
N CYS A 34 7.55 3.67 -8.04
CA CYS A 34 7.41 2.47 -8.87
C CYS A 34 6.04 1.77 -8.77
N LEU A 35 5.07 2.26 -7.99
CA LEU A 35 3.70 1.68 -7.94
C LEU A 35 2.97 1.67 -9.29
N GLY A 36 3.41 2.48 -10.25
CA GLY A 36 2.89 2.49 -11.61
C GLY A 36 3.38 1.31 -12.46
N CYS A 37 4.37 0.53 -12.00
CA CYS A 37 4.77 -0.70 -12.66
C CYS A 37 3.75 -1.79 -12.36
N VAL A 38 3.28 -2.44 -13.42
CA VAL A 38 2.30 -3.57 -13.40
C VAL A 38 2.68 -4.66 -12.38
N ILE A 39 3.97 -4.80 -12.07
CA ILE A 39 4.53 -5.74 -11.09
C ILE A 39 4.12 -5.38 -9.65
N ALA A 40 4.19 -4.09 -9.28
CA ALA A 40 3.90 -3.64 -7.92
C ALA A 40 2.44 -3.87 -7.51
N GLN A 41 1.51 -3.90 -8.46
CA GLN A 41 0.09 -4.17 -8.18
C GLN A 41 -0.18 -5.62 -7.80
N GLY A 42 0.63 -6.57 -8.29
CA GLY A 42 0.50 -8.00 -7.99
C GLY A 42 1.20 -8.44 -6.69
N GLU A 43 2.09 -7.60 -6.16
CA GLU A 43 2.78 -7.87 -4.90
C GLU A 43 1.94 -7.51 -3.67
N THR A 44 2.20 -8.23 -2.57
CA THR A 44 1.66 -7.87 -1.26
C THR A 44 2.40 -6.66 -0.71
N LEU A 45 1.73 -5.89 0.15
CA LEU A 45 2.35 -4.74 0.78
C LEU A 45 3.61 -5.14 1.58
N GLU A 46 3.60 -6.30 2.23
CA GLU A 46 4.74 -6.85 2.96
C GLU A 46 5.93 -7.14 2.03
N GLN A 47 5.71 -7.80 0.89
CA GLN A 47 6.79 -8.08 -0.06
C GLN A 47 7.38 -6.80 -0.65
N ALA A 48 6.53 -5.84 -1.03
CA ALA A 48 7.01 -4.55 -1.52
C ALA A 48 7.82 -3.82 -0.42
N ALA A 49 7.39 -3.91 0.84
CA ALA A 49 8.11 -3.35 1.97
C ALA A 49 9.50 -4.01 2.14
N GLU A 50 9.58 -5.34 2.09
CA GLU A 50 10.83 -6.09 2.21
C GLU A 50 11.81 -5.83 1.05
N VAL A 51 11.32 -5.84 -0.19
CA VAL A 51 12.14 -5.61 -1.40
C VAL A 51 12.73 -4.20 -1.42
N HIS A 52 11.96 -3.22 -0.96
CA HIS A 52 12.38 -1.82 -0.91
C HIS A 52 13.01 -1.42 0.44
N GLY A 53 13.07 -2.32 1.42
CA GLY A 53 13.61 -2.05 2.77
C GLY A 53 12.81 -1.01 3.55
N ILE A 54 11.53 -0.82 3.23
CA ILE A 54 10.64 0.12 3.90
C ILE A 54 9.93 -0.65 5.03
N PRO A 55 9.83 -0.09 6.25
CA PRO A 55 9.07 -0.75 7.31
C PRO A 55 7.59 -0.82 6.95
N ILE A 56 7.03 -2.04 7.02
CA ILE A 56 5.63 -2.32 6.73
C ILE A 56 4.66 -1.48 7.58
N ASP A 57 5.06 -1.15 8.80
CA ASP A 57 4.27 -0.32 9.71
C ASP A 57 4.10 1.11 9.18
N GLU A 58 5.14 1.72 8.60
CA GLU A 58 5.03 3.05 8.01
C GLU A 58 4.11 3.07 6.78
N LEU A 59 4.12 2.00 5.99
CA LEU A 59 3.24 1.85 4.84
C LEU A 59 1.79 1.67 5.28
N LEU A 60 1.56 0.80 6.26
CA LEU A 60 0.25 0.58 6.85
C LEU A 60 -0.28 1.87 7.49
N GLU A 61 0.53 2.59 8.25
CA GLU A 61 0.12 3.87 8.82
C GLU A 61 -0.23 4.86 7.70
N ALA A 62 0.63 5.01 6.70
CA ALA A 62 0.41 5.96 5.62
C ALA A 62 -0.89 5.63 4.85
N ILE A 63 -1.12 4.36 4.52
CA ILE A 63 -2.33 3.92 3.85
C ILE A 63 -3.57 4.11 4.73
N ASN A 64 -3.52 3.73 6.02
CA ASN A 64 -4.67 3.83 6.91
C ASN A 64 -5.00 5.29 7.27
N LYS A 65 -4.00 6.19 7.32
CA LYS A 65 -4.14 7.61 7.71
C LYS A 65 -4.53 8.54 6.56
N GLY A 66 -4.30 8.13 5.30
CA GLY A 66 -4.66 8.90 4.08
C GLY A 66 -6.12 8.82 3.62
#